data_AF-A0A4Y7S0Z0-F1
#
_entry.id   AF-A0A4Y7S0Z0-F1
#
_cell.length_a   1.000
_cell.length_b   1.000
_cell.length_c   1.000
_cell.angle_alpha   90.00
_cell.angle_beta   90.00
_cell.angle_gamma   90.00
#
_symmetry.space_group_name_H-M   'P 1'
#
loop_
_entity.id
_entity.type
_entity.pdbx_description
1 polymer ?
#
loop_
_entity_poly.entity_id
_entity_poly.type
_entity_poly.pdbx_seq_one_letter_code
_entity_poly.pdbx_strand_id
1 'polypeptide(L)'
;VPLSPISVLDVLVAFKRASRPDIVFRLWDHMYTLYGVMPTNEGLNVLLQAARMAVVMEGRSLRAQVRGAINGAVGHGVEGERDREKAVEDLMDVARKAEYEGGRLWRGKRAEDAAREVFLQWKGGRKVGLANVVAPACAVRSDWDSDAGLYKPGREMFAWVPSSSSSISRPPASSSSARPAVLRNEHEPPRGTLVPRPIYPSISLTNSNFLSYLSLLAVTRRTTEVALTFAWMRELGINPSESVLALGMVLWEEVSVEGPLVDLDAIEEPEPRDEYERLAFWIRDWVGEERLP
;
A
#
# COMPACT_ATOMS: atom_id res chain seq x y z
N VAL A 1 -28.85 -20.19 -6.15
CA VAL A 1 -28.85 -20.15 -4.67
C VAL A 1 -27.89 -19.05 -4.24
N PRO A 2 -28.32 -18.04 -3.47
CA PRO A 2 -27.38 -17.07 -2.88
C PRO A 2 -26.51 -17.80 -1.86
N LEU A 3 -25.18 -17.65 -1.96
CA LEU A 3 -24.28 -18.17 -0.94
C LEU A 3 -24.28 -17.24 0.27
N SER A 4 -24.12 -17.79 1.47
CA SER A 4 -23.90 -16.95 2.65
C SER A 4 -22.54 -16.23 2.54
N PRO A 5 -22.36 -15.06 3.17
CA PRO A 5 -21.06 -14.38 3.21
C PRO A 5 -19.95 -15.28 3.78
N ILE A 6 -20.27 -16.11 4.76
CA ILE A 6 -19.37 -17.11 5.37
C ILE A 6 -18.92 -18.13 4.32
N SER A 7 -19.85 -18.67 3.53
CA SER A 7 -19.54 -19.64 2.47
C SER A 7 -18.64 -19.05 1.39
N VAL A 8 -18.82 -17.78 1.01
CA VAL A 8 -17.92 -17.12 0.04
C VAL A 8 -16.54 -16.86 0.65
N LEU A 9 -16.48 -16.51 1.94
CA LEU A 9 -15.22 -16.37 2.69
C LEU A 9 -14.46 -17.71 2.75
N ASP A 10 -15.13 -18.82 3.05
CA ASP A 10 -14.50 -20.15 3.07
C ASP A 10 -13.90 -20.52 1.71
N VAL A 11 -14.57 -20.17 0.60
CA VAL A 11 -14.07 -20.37 -0.75
C VAL A 11 -12.83 -19.49 -1.04
N LEU A 12 -12.84 -18.22 -0.62
CA LEU A 12 -11.66 -17.34 -0.71
C LEU A 12 -10.46 -17.91 0.09
N VAL A 13 -10.71 -18.42 1.31
CA VAL A 13 -9.71 -19.08 2.15
C VAL A 13 -9.19 -20.37 1.51
N ALA A 14 -10.06 -21.17 0.89
CA ALA A 14 -9.69 -22.39 0.19
C ALA A 14 -8.76 -22.11 -1.00
N PHE A 15 -9.09 -21.14 -1.86
CA PHE A 15 -8.21 -20.77 -2.99
C PHE A 15 -6.89 -20.15 -2.52
N LYS A 16 -6.90 -19.35 -1.45
CA LYS A 16 -5.66 -18.87 -0.82
C LYS A 16 -4.80 -20.06 -0.33
N ARG A 17 -5.38 -21.04 0.37
CA ARG A 17 -4.67 -22.26 0.83
C ARG A 17 -4.14 -23.10 -0.33
N ALA A 18 -4.86 -23.17 -1.44
CA ALA A 18 -4.43 -23.81 -2.68
C ALA A 18 -3.34 -23.01 -3.44
N SER A 19 -2.81 -21.92 -2.87
CA SER A 19 -1.81 -21.04 -3.52
C SER A 19 -2.30 -20.45 -4.86
N ARG A 20 -3.60 -20.13 -4.94
CA ARG A 20 -4.25 -19.50 -6.10
C ARG A 20 -4.74 -18.08 -5.79
N PRO A 21 -3.83 -17.11 -5.60
CA PRO A 21 -4.21 -15.74 -5.27
C PRO A 21 -4.94 -15.05 -6.44
N ASP A 22 -4.63 -15.45 -7.67
CA ASP A 22 -5.32 -15.04 -8.90
C ASP A 22 -6.83 -15.32 -8.87
N ILE A 23 -7.24 -16.50 -8.39
CA ILE A 23 -8.66 -16.83 -8.23
C ILE A 23 -9.28 -15.97 -7.11
N VAL A 24 -8.57 -15.73 -6.01
CA VAL A 24 -9.04 -14.86 -4.91
C VAL A 24 -9.34 -13.44 -5.42
N PHE A 25 -8.47 -12.88 -6.27
CA PHE A 25 -8.67 -11.54 -6.85
C PHE A 25 -9.88 -11.46 -7.79
N ARG A 26 -10.07 -12.45 -8.66
CA ARG A 26 -11.25 -12.51 -9.54
C ARG A 26 -12.54 -12.76 -8.77
N LEU A 27 -12.49 -13.64 -7.78
CA LEU A 27 -13.65 -13.92 -6.95
C LEU A 27 -14.06 -12.67 -6.15
N TRP A 28 -13.09 -11.91 -5.63
CA TRP A 28 -13.31 -10.61 -4.95
C TRP A 28 -14.04 -9.59 -5.84
N ASP A 29 -13.56 -9.38 -7.07
CA ASP A 29 -14.16 -8.44 -8.02
C ASP A 29 -15.61 -8.80 -8.38
N HIS A 30 -15.95 -10.09 -8.32
CA HIS A 30 -17.26 -10.60 -8.72
C HIS A 30 -18.13 -11.15 -7.58
N MET A 31 -17.77 -10.97 -6.29
CA MET A 31 -18.53 -11.51 -5.14
C MET A 31 -20.02 -11.11 -5.19
N TYR A 32 -20.28 -9.84 -5.49
CA TYR A 32 -21.63 -9.30 -5.57
C TYR A 32 -22.38 -9.83 -6.81
N THR A 33 -21.74 -9.81 -7.98
CA THR A 33 -22.33 -10.31 -9.25
C THR A 33 -22.64 -11.81 -9.22
N LEU A 34 -21.77 -12.62 -8.60
CA LEU A 34 -21.89 -14.07 -8.57
C LEU A 34 -22.78 -14.58 -7.42
N TYR A 35 -22.78 -13.92 -6.27
CA TYR A 35 -23.44 -14.44 -5.06
C TYR A 35 -24.37 -13.45 -4.35
N GLY A 36 -24.41 -12.18 -4.76
CA GLY A 36 -25.12 -11.11 -4.05
C GLY A 36 -24.42 -10.68 -2.75
N VAL A 37 -23.18 -11.12 -2.53
CA VAL A 37 -22.44 -10.91 -1.28
C VAL A 37 -21.54 -9.69 -1.40
N MET A 38 -21.70 -8.72 -0.49
CA MET A 38 -20.76 -7.62 -0.33
C MET A 38 -19.50 -8.07 0.42
N PRO A 39 -18.30 -7.59 0.06
CA PRO A 39 -17.08 -7.95 0.77
C PRO A 39 -17.06 -7.47 2.24
N THR A 40 -16.44 -8.27 3.11
CA THR A 40 -16.37 -8.03 4.57
C THR A 40 -14.93 -7.78 5.04
N ASN A 41 -14.78 -7.48 6.33
CA ASN A 41 -13.49 -7.27 6.99
C ASN A 41 -12.59 -8.50 6.92
N GLU A 42 -13.18 -9.68 7.09
CA GLU A 42 -12.52 -10.99 7.00
C GLU A 42 -12.11 -11.27 5.56
N GLY A 43 -12.99 -10.96 4.60
CA GLY A 43 -12.66 -11.02 3.18
C GLY A 43 -11.45 -10.15 2.83
N LEU A 44 -11.39 -8.91 3.34
CA LEU A 44 -10.27 -8.00 3.13
C LEU A 44 -8.96 -8.55 3.73
N ASN A 45 -9.02 -9.23 4.88
CA ASN A 45 -7.86 -9.93 5.43
C ASN A 45 -7.36 -11.04 4.49
N VAL A 46 -8.26 -11.85 3.95
CA VAL A 46 -7.90 -12.91 2.99
C VAL A 46 -7.31 -12.32 1.71
N LEU A 47 -7.88 -11.20 1.22
CA LEU A 47 -7.41 -10.47 0.05
C LEU A 47 -5.99 -9.92 0.21
N LEU A 48 -5.72 -9.21 1.32
CA LEU A 48 -4.40 -8.67 1.65
C LEU A 48 -3.35 -9.79 1.78
N GLN A 49 -3.73 -10.90 2.42
CA GLN A 49 -2.85 -12.05 2.58
C GLN A 49 -2.63 -12.80 1.25
N ALA A 50 -3.59 -12.80 0.33
CA ALA A 50 -3.43 -13.32 -1.03
C ALA A 50 -2.54 -12.40 -1.90
N ALA A 51 -2.64 -11.08 -1.75
CA ALA A 51 -1.73 -10.13 -2.39
C ALA A 51 -0.29 -10.30 -1.89
N ARG A 52 -0.08 -10.42 -0.58
CA ARG A 52 1.22 -10.75 0.02
C ARG A 52 1.79 -12.06 -0.53
N MET A 53 0.94 -13.08 -0.67
CA MET A 53 1.33 -14.38 -1.24
C MET A 53 1.71 -14.26 -2.72
N ALA A 54 0.96 -13.50 -3.53
CA ALA A 54 1.29 -13.24 -4.92
C ALA A 54 2.69 -12.61 -5.06
N VAL A 55 2.99 -11.55 -4.28
CA VAL A 55 4.32 -10.91 -4.28
C VAL A 55 5.45 -11.89 -3.93
N VAL A 56 5.26 -12.73 -2.91
CA VAL A 56 6.25 -13.75 -2.51
C VAL A 56 6.43 -14.83 -3.59
N MET A 57 5.38 -15.20 -4.31
CA MET A 57 5.44 -16.15 -5.43
C MET A 57 6.07 -15.52 -6.69
N GLU A 58 5.81 -14.24 -6.97
CA GLU A 58 6.44 -13.49 -8.06
C GLU A 58 7.94 -13.26 -7.82
N GLY A 59 8.34 -12.96 -6.58
CA GLY A 59 9.76 -12.82 -6.19
C GLY A 59 10.59 -14.08 -6.46
N ARG A 60 9.96 -15.26 -6.46
CA ARG A 60 10.57 -16.56 -6.78
C ARG A 60 10.56 -16.89 -8.29
N SER A 61 9.91 -16.08 -9.12
CA SER A 61 9.69 -16.36 -10.54
C SER A 61 10.30 -15.29 -11.45
N LEU A 62 11.47 -15.60 -12.03
CA LEU A 62 12.15 -14.75 -13.02
C LEU A 62 11.23 -14.37 -14.21
N ARG A 63 10.28 -15.24 -14.59
CA ARG A 63 9.30 -14.97 -15.66
C ARG A 63 8.27 -13.90 -15.28
N ALA A 64 7.92 -13.78 -14.00
CA ALA A 64 6.98 -12.77 -13.52
C ALA A 64 7.62 -11.36 -13.55
N GLN A 65 8.89 -11.27 -13.12
CA GLN A 65 9.65 -10.01 -13.10
C GLN A 65 9.77 -9.38 -14.50
N VAL A 66 10.05 -10.19 -15.53
CA VAL A 66 10.13 -9.72 -16.93
C VAL A 66 8.76 -9.32 -17.50
N ARG A 67 7.69 -10.05 -17.14
CA ARG A 67 6.34 -9.79 -17.66
C ARG A 67 5.67 -8.56 -17.04
N GLY A 68 5.98 -8.25 -15.77
CA GLY A 68 5.46 -7.08 -15.07
C GLY A 68 5.84 -5.73 -15.69
N ALA A 69 6.93 -5.69 -16.48
CA ALA A 69 7.40 -4.48 -17.14
C ALA A 69 6.70 -4.13 -18.47
N ILE A 70 5.87 -5.03 -19.03
CA ILE A 70 5.48 -4.97 -20.45
C ILE A 70 3.99 -4.64 -20.69
N ASN A 71 3.09 -4.93 -19.75
CA ASN A 71 1.65 -4.88 -20.02
C ASN A 71 0.93 -3.68 -19.36
N GLY A 72 0.32 -2.84 -20.21
CA GLY A 72 -0.68 -1.84 -19.83
C GLY A 72 -2.09 -2.42 -19.71
N ALA A 73 -2.98 -1.69 -19.04
CA ALA A 73 -4.28 -2.19 -18.59
C ALA A 73 -5.38 -2.25 -19.66
N VAL A 74 -6.26 -3.25 -19.55
CA VAL A 74 -7.66 -3.17 -20.00
C VAL A 74 -8.57 -3.36 -18.79
N GLY A 75 -9.31 -2.32 -18.42
CA GLY A 75 -10.36 -2.39 -17.41
C GLY A 75 -11.69 -2.77 -18.05
N HIS A 76 -12.55 -3.48 -17.31
CA HIS A 76 -13.89 -3.83 -17.77
C HIS A 76 -14.95 -3.35 -16.77
N GLY A 77 -15.88 -2.55 -17.29
CA GLY A 77 -17.08 -2.11 -16.58
C GLY A 77 -18.15 -3.20 -16.50
N VAL A 78 -19.19 -2.89 -15.75
CA VAL A 78 -20.23 -3.79 -15.20
C VAL A 78 -21.60 -3.30 -15.71
N GLU A 79 -22.29 -4.09 -16.52
CA GLU A 79 -23.72 -3.91 -16.89
C GLU A 79 -24.54 -5.21 -16.69
N GLY A 80 -25.46 -5.13 -15.73
CA GLY A 80 -26.02 -6.29 -15.02
C GLY A 80 -27.04 -7.15 -15.76
N GLU A 81 -26.55 -8.05 -16.61
CA GLU A 81 -27.06 -9.45 -16.70
C GLU A 81 -26.04 -10.32 -17.46
N ARG A 82 -25.53 -9.79 -18.59
CA ARG A 82 -24.32 -10.29 -19.28
C ARG A 82 -23.08 -10.31 -18.36
N ASP A 83 -23.06 -9.47 -17.33
CA ASP A 83 -22.05 -9.50 -16.27
C ASP A 83 -21.89 -10.84 -15.57
N ARG A 84 -22.96 -11.62 -15.36
CA ARG A 84 -22.84 -12.87 -14.61
C ARG A 84 -22.12 -13.93 -15.42
N GLU A 85 -22.46 -14.06 -16.70
CA GLU A 85 -21.79 -14.98 -17.63
C GLU A 85 -20.32 -14.58 -17.80
N LYS A 86 -20.06 -13.28 -18.03
CA LYS A 86 -18.73 -12.70 -18.10
C LYS A 86 -17.90 -12.92 -16.84
N ALA A 87 -18.49 -12.75 -15.65
CA ALA A 87 -17.82 -13.00 -14.37
C ALA A 87 -17.49 -14.49 -14.15
N VAL A 88 -18.35 -15.40 -14.65
CA VAL A 88 -18.05 -16.84 -14.66
C VAL A 88 -16.94 -17.14 -15.67
N GLU A 89 -16.94 -16.53 -16.85
CA GLU A 89 -15.90 -16.71 -17.86
C GLU A 89 -14.54 -16.19 -17.38
N ASP A 90 -14.47 -14.98 -16.82
CA ASP A 90 -13.28 -14.38 -16.21
C ASP A 90 -12.71 -15.26 -15.07
N LEU A 91 -13.59 -15.85 -14.25
CA LEU A 91 -13.19 -16.77 -13.19
C LEU A 91 -12.68 -18.10 -13.77
N MET A 92 -13.31 -18.61 -14.83
CA MET A 92 -12.97 -19.87 -15.47
C MET A 92 -11.69 -19.80 -16.32
N ASP A 93 -11.33 -18.67 -16.96
CA ASP A 93 -10.00 -18.48 -17.58
C ASP A 93 -8.89 -18.72 -16.57
N VAL A 94 -9.06 -18.16 -15.37
CA VAL A 94 -8.07 -18.30 -14.30
C VAL A 94 -8.11 -19.71 -13.70
N ALA A 95 -9.30 -20.26 -13.40
CA ALA A 95 -9.45 -21.58 -12.79
C ALA A 95 -9.04 -22.75 -13.72
N ARG A 96 -9.13 -22.60 -15.05
CA ARG A 96 -8.68 -23.61 -16.04
C ARG A 96 -7.17 -23.86 -16.00
N LYS A 97 -6.38 -22.90 -15.52
CA LYS A 97 -4.93 -23.08 -15.35
C LYS A 97 -4.66 -23.89 -14.08
N ALA A 98 -3.81 -24.91 -14.17
CA ALA A 98 -3.47 -25.75 -13.02
C ALA A 98 -2.75 -24.96 -11.92
N GLU A 99 -1.81 -24.09 -12.31
CA GLU A 99 -0.94 -23.34 -11.40
C GLU A 99 -1.10 -21.82 -11.55
N TYR A 100 -0.67 -21.09 -10.51
CA TYR A 100 -0.60 -19.63 -10.54
C TYR A 100 0.53 -19.14 -11.46
N GLU A 101 0.16 -18.52 -12.58
CA GLU A 101 1.10 -17.79 -13.43
C GLU A 101 1.35 -16.38 -12.86
N GLY A 102 2.48 -16.20 -12.17
CA GLY A 102 2.92 -14.90 -11.67
C GLY A 102 3.06 -13.82 -12.75
N GLY A 103 2.90 -12.55 -12.38
CA GLY A 103 2.91 -11.42 -13.30
C GLY A 103 1.57 -11.18 -14.02
N ARG A 104 0.47 -11.80 -13.58
CA ARG A 104 -0.88 -11.38 -13.98
C ARG A 104 -1.28 -10.12 -13.20
N LEU A 105 -1.60 -9.04 -13.92
CA LEU A 105 -2.12 -7.81 -13.34
C LEU A 105 -3.56 -7.99 -12.84
N TRP A 106 -3.85 -7.50 -11.64
CA TRP A 106 -5.20 -7.39 -11.09
C TRP A 106 -5.68 -5.94 -11.24
N ARG A 107 -6.86 -5.74 -11.84
CA ARG A 107 -7.38 -4.41 -12.23
C ARG A 107 -6.38 -3.56 -13.03
N GLY A 108 -5.51 -4.20 -13.81
CA GLY A 108 -4.45 -3.54 -14.58
C GLY A 108 -3.24 -3.05 -13.78
N LYS A 109 -3.09 -3.48 -12.51
CA LYS A 109 -1.98 -3.14 -11.62
C LYS A 109 -1.37 -4.40 -11.01
N ARG A 110 -0.24 -4.26 -10.32
CA ARG A 110 0.30 -5.36 -9.50
C ARG A 110 -0.68 -5.70 -8.35
N ALA A 111 -0.64 -6.93 -7.87
CA ALA A 111 -1.61 -7.42 -6.89
C ALA A 111 -1.59 -6.60 -5.59
N GLU A 112 -0.40 -6.18 -5.15
CA GLU A 112 -0.18 -5.31 -4.01
C GLU A 112 -0.75 -3.90 -4.19
N ASP A 113 -0.61 -3.29 -5.37
CA ASP A 113 -1.12 -1.95 -5.64
C ASP A 113 -2.65 -1.94 -5.66
N ALA A 114 -3.26 -2.95 -6.30
CA ALA A 114 -4.70 -3.12 -6.31
C ALA A 114 -5.25 -3.46 -4.91
N ALA A 115 -4.57 -4.32 -4.13
CA ALA A 115 -4.95 -4.64 -2.76
C ALA A 115 -4.83 -3.43 -1.82
N ARG A 116 -3.76 -2.64 -1.97
CA ARG A 116 -3.57 -1.36 -1.29
C ARG A 116 -4.67 -0.37 -1.68
N GLU A 117 -5.02 -0.25 -2.96
CA GLU A 117 -6.13 0.61 -3.36
C GLU A 117 -7.47 0.16 -2.75
N VAL A 118 -7.73 -1.14 -2.62
CA VAL A 118 -8.93 -1.65 -1.93
C VAL A 118 -8.85 -1.37 -0.42
N PHE A 119 -7.70 -1.60 0.23
CA PHE A 119 -7.47 -1.25 1.64
C PHE A 119 -7.55 0.25 1.90
N LEU A 120 -7.33 1.11 0.91
CA LEU A 120 -7.45 2.57 1.00
C LEU A 120 -8.80 3.12 0.48
N GLN A 121 -9.62 2.30 -0.20
CA GLN A 121 -10.90 2.76 -0.79
C GLN A 121 -11.93 3.23 0.25
N TRP A 122 -11.82 2.79 1.51
CA TRP A 122 -12.59 3.35 2.62
C TRP A 122 -12.42 4.88 2.78
N LYS A 123 -11.25 5.43 2.42
CA LYS A 123 -10.99 6.89 2.40
C LYS A 123 -11.89 7.64 1.42
N GLY A 124 -12.41 6.96 0.39
CA GLY A 124 -13.35 7.55 -0.57
C GLY A 124 -14.81 7.51 -0.13
N GLY A 125 -15.17 6.62 0.79
CA GLY A 125 -16.55 6.46 1.27
C GLY A 125 -16.93 7.41 2.42
N ARG A 126 -15.97 7.82 3.26
CA ARG A 126 -16.17 8.83 4.32
C ARG A 126 -15.40 10.10 3.97
N LYS A 127 -16.13 11.21 3.90
CA LYS A 127 -15.61 12.53 3.48
C LYS A 127 -14.41 12.99 4.32
N VAL A 128 -13.33 13.34 3.62
CA VAL A 128 -12.40 14.46 3.94
C VAL A 128 -11.40 14.30 5.10
N GLY A 129 -11.64 13.47 6.13
CA GLY A 129 -10.71 13.34 7.27
C GLY A 129 -9.30 12.84 6.91
N LEU A 130 -9.19 11.60 6.42
CA LEU A 130 -7.92 10.87 6.31
C LEU A 130 -7.10 11.09 5.02
N ALA A 131 -7.54 12.02 4.17
CA ALA A 131 -6.71 12.54 3.10
C ALA A 131 -5.67 13.55 3.64
N ASN A 132 -5.97 14.18 4.79
CA ASN A 132 -5.17 15.24 5.40
C ASN A 132 -4.35 14.76 6.61
N VAL A 133 -4.42 13.47 6.96
CA VAL A 133 -3.64 12.89 8.06
C VAL A 133 -2.17 12.82 7.64
N VAL A 134 -1.34 13.55 8.38
CA VAL A 134 0.11 13.62 8.24
C VAL A 134 0.75 12.47 9.02
N ALA A 135 1.87 11.93 8.54
CA ALA A 135 2.64 10.95 9.28
C ALA A 135 3.37 11.62 10.46
N PRO A 136 3.37 11.03 11.67
CA PRO A 136 4.06 11.60 12.84
C PRO A 136 5.59 11.51 12.74
N ALA A 137 6.09 10.59 11.91
CA ALA A 137 7.49 10.37 11.63
C ALA A 137 7.71 10.21 10.11
N CYS A 138 8.90 10.57 9.65
CA CYS A 138 9.32 10.55 8.26
C CYS A 138 10.34 9.44 8.06
N ALA A 139 10.21 8.67 6.98
CA ALA A 139 11.22 7.66 6.66
C ALA A 139 12.48 8.35 6.13
N VAL A 140 13.63 7.99 6.69
CA VAL A 140 14.96 8.48 6.25
C VAL A 140 15.38 7.74 4.98
N ARG A 141 15.09 6.43 4.91
CA ARG A 141 15.36 5.60 3.73
C ARG A 141 14.14 5.49 2.82
N SER A 142 14.38 5.45 1.51
CA SER A 142 13.33 5.21 0.50
C SER A 142 12.75 3.80 0.55
N ASP A 143 13.60 2.80 0.77
CA ASP A 143 13.29 1.36 0.83
C ASP A 143 14.34 0.65 1.72
N TRP A 144 14.02 -0.52 2.29
CA TRP A 144 14.98 -1.35 3.03
C TRP A 144 16.19 -1.83 2.18
N ASP A 145 15.99 -2.01 0.87
CA ASP A 145 17.03 -2.37 -0.13
C ASP A 145 17.77 -1.14 -0.70
N SER A 146 17.59 0.04 -0.08
CA SER A 146 18.36 1.25 -0.40
C SER A 146 19.72 1.16 0.29
N ASP A 147 20.62 0.42 -0.33
CA ASP A 147 21.90 0.01 0.24
C ASP A 147 22.83 1.21 0.48
N ALA A 148 22.80 1.75 1.71
CA ALA A 148 23.95 2.37 2.35
C ALA A 148 24.84 1.26 2.92
N GLY A 149 25.37 0.43 2.03
CA GLY A 149 26.15 -0.77 2.32
C GLY A 149 27.03 -1.15 1.13
N LEU A 150 28.17 -1.76 1.42
CA LEU A 150 29.18 -2.07 0.41
C LEU A 150 28.70 -3.21 -0.48
N TYR A 151 28.60 -2.98 -1.82
CA TYR A 151 29.04 -3.87 -2.92
C TYR A 151 28.30 -3.59 -4.25
N LYS A 152 28.66 -2.51 -4.97
CA LYS A 152 28.36 -2.37 -6.41
C LYS A 152 29.54 -1.78 -7.20
N PRO A 153 30.45 -2.60 -7.75
CA PRO A 153 31.34 -2.13 -8.81
C PRO A 153 30.55 -1.99 -10.11
N GLY A 154 30.57 -0.79 -10.72
CA GLY A 154 30.21 -0.61 -12.13
C GLY A 154 28.71 -0.42 -12.45
N ARG A 155 28.10 0.67 -11.98
CA ARG A 155 27.16 1.43 -12.82
C ARG A 155 27.10 2.91 -12.43
N GLU A 156 27.92 3.71 -13.11
CA GLU A 156 28.05 5.15 -12.87
C GLU A 156 26.90 5.99 -13.45
N MET A 157 26.73 7.17 -12.85
CA MET A 157 26.38 8.45 -13.49
C MET A 157 25.20 8.51 -14.48
N PHE A 158 24.03 8.88 -13.93
CA PHE A 158 23.28 10.06 -14.40
C PHE A 158 22.86 10.85 -13.14
N ALA A 159 23.74 11.69 -12.57
CA ALA A 159 24.09 13.04 -13.05
C ALA A 159 22.95 14.07 -12.91
N TRP A 160 22.67 14.46 -11.67
CA TRP A 160 22.24 15.84 -11.39
C TRP A 160 23.49 16.74 -11.51
N VAL A 161 23.58 17.51 -12.59
CA VAL A 161 24.48 18.67 -12.70
C VAL A 161 23.70 19.84 -13.32
N PRO A 162 23.60 21.00 -12.64
CA PRO A 162 22.88 22.15 -13.16
C PRO A 162 23.77 22.98 -14.10
N SER A 163 23.51 22.90 -15.42
CA SER A 163 24.15 23.79 -16.40
C SER A 163 23.50 25.16 -16.43
N SER A 164 23.98 26.07 -15.57
CA SER A 164 23.72 27.50 -15.70
C SER A 164 24.80 28.17 -16.54
N SER A 165 24.50 28.53 -17.80
CA SER A 165 25.30 29.50 -18.55
C SER A 165 24.40 30.62 -19.09
N SER A 166 24.69 31.82 -18.61
CA SER A 166 23.94 33.06 -18.83
C SER A 166 23.93 33.54 -20.28
N SER A 167 22.79 34.07 -20.71
CA SER A 167 22.77 35.30 -21.50
C SER A 167 21.87 36.34 -20.82
N ILE A 168 22.23 37.61 -20.96
CA ILE A 168 21.81 38.71 -20.08
C ILE A 168 20.54 39.39 -20.58
N SER A 169 19.54 39.60 -19.70
CA SER A 169 18.68 40.80 -19.66
C SER A 169 17.90 40.90 -18.34
N ARG A 170 17.82 42.11 -17.78
CA ARG A 170 17.24 42.50 -16.47
C ARG A 170 16.58 43.89 -16.64
N PRO A 171 15.75 44.41 -15.70
CA PRO A 171 14.86 43.76 -14.72
C PRO A 171 13.43 43.69 -15.35
N PRO A 172 12.34 44.41 -15.00
CA PRO A 172 12.01 45.25 -13.82
C PRO A 172 11.49 44.41 -12.63
N ALA A 173 10.56 44.94 -11.83
CA ALA A 173 10.07 44.42 -10.55
C ALA A 173 8.53 44.43 -10.43
N SER A 174 7.97 43.45 -9.70
CA SER A 174 6.82 43.68 -8.81
C SER A 174 6.77 42.61 -7.71
N SER A 175 6.23 43.00 -6.55
CA SER A 175 6.22 42.24 -5.29
C SER A 175 5.13 41.17 -5.22
N SER A 176 5.42 40.00 -4.64
CA SER A 176 4.47 39.32 -3.73
C SER A 176 5.07 38.20 -2.88
N SER A 177 4.87 38.34 -1.57
CA SER A 177 4.63 37.30 -0.54
C SER A 177 5.18 35.87 -0.73
N ALA A 178 6.12 35.48 0.14
CA ALA A 178 6.49 34.08 0.32
C ALA A 178 5.35 33.27 0.98
N ARG A 179 5.03 32.10 0.42
CA ARG A 179 4.22 31.05 1.05
C ARG A 179 5.05 29.76 1.11
N PRO A 180 4.96 28.96 2.18
CA PRO A 180 5.65 27.67 2.25
C PRO A 180 5.10 26.70 1.21
N ALA A 181 5.99 25.86 0.66
CA ALA A 181 5.69 24.94 -0.42
C ALA A 181 4.84 23.76 0.07
N VAL A 182 3.57 23.72 -0.31
CA VAL A 182 2.74 22.52 -0.20
C VAL A 182 3.18 21.54 -1.29
N LEU A 183 3.59 20.32 -0.91
CA LEU A 183 3.84 19.21 -1.83
C LEU A 183 2.51 18.72 -2.45
N ARG A 184 2.06 19.46 -3.45
CA ARG A 184 0.88 19.16 -4.27
C ARG A 184 1.30 18.17 -5.36
N ASN A 185 0.99 16.89 -5.15
CA ASN A 185 1.17 15.85 -6.18
C ASN A 185 0.23 16.10 -7.36
N GLU A 186 0.71 16.81 -8.39
CA GLU A 186 -0.02 17.01 -9.64
C GLU A 186 0.09 15.78 -10.55
N HIS A 187 -0.83 14.84 -10.32
CA HIS A 187 -1.18 13.82 -11.30
C HIS A 187 -2.70 13.61 -11.30
N GLU A 188 -3.45 14.65 -11.69
CA GLU A 188 -4.86 14.53 -12.06
C GLU A 188 -4.92 13.99 -13.50
N PRO A 189 -5.34 12.74 -13.74
CA PRO A 189 -5.56 12.24 -15.10
C PRO A 189 -6.76 12.97 -15.73
N PRO A 190 -6.81 13.08 -17.07
CA PRO A 190 -7.84 13.87 -17.76
C PRO A 190 -9.25 13.40 -17.40
N ARG A 191 -10.13 14.37 -17.14
CA ARG A 191 -11.54 14.14 -16.76
C ARG A 191 -12.34 13.56 -17.92
N GLY A 192 -12.31 12.25 -18.05
CA GLY A 192 -13.11 11.48 -19.00
C GLY A 192 -13.51 10.15 -18.39
N THR A 193 -14.82 9.86 -18.33
CA THR A 193 -15.40 8.61 -17.82
C THR A 193 -14.97 8.24 -16.37
N LEU A 194 -15.61 8.86 -15.37
CA LEU A 194 -15.56 8.35 -13.99
C LEU A 194 -16.36 7.04 -13.91
N VAL A 195 -15.71 5.92 -14.24
CA VAL A 195 -16.22 4.59 -13.88
C VAL A 195 -16.38 4.58 -12.35
N PRO A 196 -17.58 4.33 -11.81
CA PRO A 196 -17.77 4.27 -10.36
C PRO A 196 -16.90 3.14 -9.80
N ARG A 197 -15.82 3.49 -9.08
CA ARG A 197 -15.04 2.49 -8.35
C ARG A 197 -16.00 1.86 -7.32
N PRO A 198 -16.05 0.53 -7.19
CA PRO A 198 -16.92 -0.11 -6.20
C PRO A 198 -16.52 0.38 -4.81
N ILE A 199 -17.42 1.13 -4.17
CA ILE A 199 -17.28 1.54 -2.77
C ILE A 199 -17.71 0.33 -1.93
N TYR A 200 -16.93 0.00 -0.89
CA TYR A 200 -17.21 -1.11 0.01
C TYR A 200 -17.70 -0.57 1.37
N PRO A 201 -18.96 -0.09 1.50
CA PRO A 201 -19.48 0.50 2.73
C PRO A 201 -19.61 -0.52 3.87
N SER A 202 -19.62 -1.82 3.54
CA SER A 202 -19.64 -2.96 4.46
C SER A 202 -18.31 -3.20 5.20
N ILE A 203 -17.22 -2.55 4.80
CA ILE A 203 -15.90 -2.74 5.40
C ILE A 203 -15.66 -1.67 6.48
N SER A 204 -15.46 -2.13 7.71
CA SER A 204 -14.95 -1.35 8.84
C SER A 204 -13.56 -1.88 9.22
N LEU A 205 -12.51 -1.06 9.05
CA LEU A 205 -11.15 -1.53 9.33
C LEU A 205 -10.98 -1.94 10.80
N THR A 206 -10.27 -3.05 11.01
CA THR A 206 -9.96 -3.64 12.31
C THR A 206 -8.46 -3.83 12.49
N ASN A 207 -8.02 -4.12 13.72
CA ASN A 207 -6.63 -4.51 14.02
C ASN A 207 -6.08 -5.59 13.08
N SER A 208 -6.88 -6.61 12.77
CA SER A 208 -6.47 -7.69 11.85
C SER A 208 -6.24 -7.21 10.41
N ASN A 209 -6.99 -6.20 9.97
CA ASN A 209 -6.79 -5.56 8.66
C ASN A 209 -5.49 -4.76 8.64
N PHE A 210 -5.21 -3.99 9.69
CA PHE A 210 -3.96 -3.25 9.83
C PHE A 210 -2.74 -4.19 9.94
N LEU A 211 -2.82 -5.27 10.72
CA LEU A 211 -1.77 -6.29 10.78
C LEU A 211 -1.51 -6.96 9.41
N SER A 212 -2.59 -7.27 8.67
CA SER A 212 -2.49 -7.83 7.32
C SER A 212 -1.94 -6.81 6.30
N TYR A 213 -2.17 -5.52 6.51
CA TYR A 213 -1.62 -4.43 5.69
C TYR A 213 -0.15 -4.18 5.98
N LEU A 214 0.28 -4.05 7.25
CA LEU A 214 1.69 -3.97 7.64
C LEU A 214 2.48 -5.18 7.11
N SER A 215 1.89 -6.38 7.20
CA SER A 215 2.44 -7.60 6.60
C SER A 215 2.59 -7.55 5.07
N LEU A 216 1.79 -6.74 4.37
CA LEU A 216 1.92 -6.50 2.94
C LEU A 216 3.00 -5.44 2.66
N LEU A 217 3.09 -4.38 3.45
CA LEU A 217 4.15 -3.35 3.36
C LEU A 217 5.55 -3.98 3.47
N ALA A 218 5.73 -4.91 4.42
CA ALA A 218 6.96 -5.67 4.65
C ALA A 218 7.52 -6.35 3.38
N VAL A 219 6.66 -6.90 2.52
CA VAL A 219 7.11 -7.61 1.30
C VAL A 219 7.08 -6.74 0.04
N THR A 220 6.56 -5.52 0.10
CA THR A 220 6.28 -4.67 -1.07
C THR A 220 7.19 -3.45 -1.19
N ARG A 221 8.21 -3.32 -0.33
CA ARG A 221 9.09 -2.14 -0.25
C ARG A 221 8.27 -0.86 -0.05
N ARG A 222 7.46 -0.86 1.01
CA ARG A 222 6.57 0.26 1.39
C ARG A 222 6.54 0.46 2.91
N THR A 223 7.63 0.08 3.58
CA THR A 223 7.84 0.28 5.03
C THR A 223 7.81 1.76 5.42
N THR A 224 8.09 2.66 4.48
CA THR A 224 7.86 4.11 4.61
C THR A 224 6.41 4.51 4.91
N GLU A 225 5.41 3.66 4.60
CA GLU A 225 4.00 3.92 4.92
C GLU A 225 3.61 3.54 6.36
N VAL A 226 4.52 2.98 7.18
CA VAL A 226 4.20 2.46 8.52
C VAL A 226 3.78 3.56 9.50
N ALA A 227 4.55 4.65 9.63
CA ALA A 227 4.18 5.78 10.50
C ALA A 227 2.82 6.38 10.09
N LEU A 228 2.57 6.50 8.78
CA LEU A 228 1.29 6.97 8.24
C LEU A 228 0.14 5.97 8.49
N THR A 229 0.44 4.67 8.53
CA THR A 229 -0.51 3.60 8.86
C THR A 229 -0.97 3.71 10.32
N PHE A 230 -0.05 3.94 11.26
CA PHE A 230 -0.38 4.23 12.66
C PHE A 230 -1.20 5.52 12.81
N ALA A 231 -0.88 6.57 12.04
CA ALA A 231 -1.67 7.80 12.00
C ALA A 231 -3.14 7.54 11.58
N TRP A 232 -3.37 6.67 10.59
CA TRP A 232 -4.73 6.27 10.20
C TRP A 232 -5.45 5.45 11.29
N MET A 233 -4.73 4.62 12.05
CA MET A 233 -5.32 3.87 13.17
C MET A 233 -5.76 4.80 14.31
N ARG A 234 -4.95 5.80 14.68
CA ARG A 234 -5.29 6.80 15.72
C ARG A 234 -6.50 7.63 15.33
N GLU A 235 -6.54 8.12 14.09
CA GLU A 235 -7.68 8.87 13.54
C GLU A 235 -8.97 8.03 13.42
N LEU A 236 -8.84 6.71 13.23
CA LEU A 236 -9.97 5.77 13.28
C LEU A 236 -10.42 5.40 14.70
N GLY A 237 -9.69 5.79 15.74
CA GLY A 237 -9.91 5.35 17.12
C GLY A 237 -9.62 3.87 17.35
N ILE A 238 -8.79 3.24 16.50
CA ILE A 238 -8.43 1.82 16.60
C ILE A 238 -7.13 1.68 17.40
N ASN A 239 -7.25 1.34 18.67
CA ASN A 239 -6.09 1.02 19.51
C ASN A 239 -5.37 -0.22 18.92
N PRO A 240 -4.06 -0.14 18.61
CA PRO A 240 -3.32 -1.22 17.99
C PRO A 240 -3.16 -2.39 18.96
N SER A 241 -3.16 -3.62 18.45
CA SER A 241 -2.76 -4.79 19.23
C SER A 241 -1.23 -4.85 19.37
N GLU A 242 -0.74 -5.62 20.35
CA GLU A 242 0.68 -5.87 20.57
C GLU A 242 1.39 -6.34 19.29
N SER A 243 0.79 -7.27 18.54
CA SER A 243 1.34 -7.74 17.26
C SER A 243 1.39 -6.66 16.16
N VAL A 244 0.49 -5.67 16.19
CA VAL A 244 0.50 -4.53 15.25
C VAL A 244 1.61 -3.55 15.64
N LEU A 245 1.78 -3.30 16.94
CA LEU A 245 2.87 -2.48 17.47
C LEU A 245 4.23 -3.12 17.15
N ALA A 246 4.45 -4.36 17.56
CA ALA A 246 5.71 -5.08 17.34
C ALA A 246 6.09 -5.15 15.85
N LEU A 247 5.15 -5.56 14.96
CA LEU A 247 5.44 -5.59 13.52
C LEU A 247 5.69 -4.19 12.96
N GLY A 248 4.93 -3.18 13.39
CA GLY A 248 5.11 -1.81 12.91
C GLY A 248 6.45 -1.20 13.36
N MET A 249 6.85 -1.37 14.62
CA MET A 249 8.12 -0.84 15.13
C MET A 249 9.32 -1.47 14.42
N VAL A 250 9.33 -2.81 14.24
CA VAL A 250 10.39 -3.51 13.50
C VAL A 250 10.47 -3.02 12.04
N LEU A 251 9.34 -2.87 11.35
CA LEU A 251 9.33 -2.35 9.98
C LEU A 251 9.68 -0.86 9.88
N TRP A 252 9.57 -0.11 10.98
CA TRP A 252 9.96 1.30 11.02
C TRP A 252 11.47 1.47 11.24
N GLU A 253 12.05 0.68 12.15
CA GLU A 253 13.50 0.63 12.42
C GLU A 253 14.32 0.51 11.12
N GLU A 254 13.88 -0.36 10.21
CA GLU A 254 14.50 -0.57 8.88
C GLU A 254 14.59 0.70 8.00
N VAL A 255 13.71 1.70 8.22
CA VAL A 255 13.63 2.93 7.40
C VAL A 255 13.90 4.23 8.17
N SER A 256 13.95 4.18 9.51
CA SER A 256 14.24 5.33 10.37
C SER A 256 15.72 5.48 10.72
N VAL A 257 16.50 4.39 10.70
CA VAL A 257 17.93 4.41 11.08
C VAL A 257 18.78 4.93 9.92
N GLU A 258 19.48 6.06 10.13
CA GLU A 258 20.51 6.55 9.20
C GLU A 258 21.83 5.74 9.35
N GLY A 259 22.91 6.13 8.67
CA GLY A 259 24.20 5.42 8.74
C GLY A 259 24.82 5.35 10.15
N PRO A 260 25.92 4.60 10.34
CA PRO A 260 26.45 4.30 11.67
C PRO A 260 26.72 5.57 12.49
N LEU A 261 26.16 5.59 13.71
CA LEU A 261 26.24 6.66 14.70
C LEU A 261 27.68 7.18 14.88
N VAL A 262 27.97 8.35 14.33
CA VAL A 262 29.14 9.16 14.66
C VAL A 262 28.67 10.57 15.02
N ASP A 263 27.96 10.69 16.13
CA ASP A 263 27.90 11.92 16.91
C ASP A 263 28.76 11.73 18.16
N LEU A 264 29.97 12.32 18.11
CA LEU A 264 30.91 12.31 19.22
C LEU A 264 30.64 13.44 20.24
N ASP A 265 29.82 14.43 19.87
CA ASP A 265 29.57 15.65 20.67
C ASP A 265 28.12 16.12 20.53
N ALA A 266 27.18 15.53 21.28
CA ALA A 266 25.80 15.99 21.37
C ALA A 266 25.37 16.16 22.84
N ILE A 267 25.35 17.42 23.29
CA ILE A 267 25.00 17.85 24.65
C ILE A 267 23.47 17.91 24.80
N GLU A 268 22.99 17.46 25.96
CA GLU A 268 21.65 17.61 26.55
C GLU A 268 20.59 18.45 25.78
N GLU A 269 19.73 17.79 25.00
CA GLU A 269 18.36 18.27 24.72
C GLU A 269 17.33 17.11 24.82
N PRO A 270 16.04 17.42 25.14
CA PRO A 270 14.97 16.44 25.31
C PRO A 270 14.12 16.22 24.04
N GLU A 271 14.58 16.66 22.86
CA GLU A 271 13.93 16.33 21.58
C GLU A 271 14.28 14.88 21.15
N PRO A 272 13.37 14.16 20.45
CA PRO A 272 13.64 12.81 19.96
C PRO A 272 14.81 12.84 18.97
N ARG A 273 15.82 12.01 19.22
CA ARG A 273 17.13 12.05 18.55
C ARG A 273 17.07 11.51 17.12
N ASP A 274 16.09 10.67 16.82
CA ASP A 274 15.88 10.12 15.49
C ASP A 274 14.38 9.95 15.15
N GLU A 275 14.12 9.53 13.90
CA GLU A 275 12.78 9.26 13.39
C GLU A 275 12.13 8.01 14.02
N TYR A 276 12.91 7.14 14.68
CA TYR A 276 12.41 5.98 15.41
C TYR A 276 11.80 6.41 16.74
N GLU A 277 12.58 7.13 17.56
CA GLU A 277 12.16 7.76 18.81
C GLU A 277 10.96 8.68 18.59
N ARG A 278 10.91 9.45 17.50
CA ARG A 278 9.75 10.30 17.20
C ARG A 278 8.46 9.50 16.99
N LEU A 279 8.51 8.36 16.29
CA LEU A 279 7.35 7.47 16.17
C LEU A 279 7.03 6.79 17.51
N ALA A 280 8.04 6.25 18.20
CA ALA A 280 7.88 5.55 19.48
C ALA A 280 7.24 6.45 20.55
N PHE A 281 7.69 7.71 20.67
CA PHE A 281 7.13 8.70 21.58
C PHE A 281 5.69 9.07 21.21
N TRP A 282 5.38 9.28 19.93
CA TRP A 282 4.03 9.56 19.47
C TRP A 282 3.06 8.39 19.70
N ILE A 283 3.55 7.15 19.61
CA ILE A 283 2.79 5.95 19.97
C ILE A 283 2.63 5.86 21.50
N ARG A 284 3.68 6.15 22.29
CA ARG A 284 3.65 6.14 23.77
C ARG A 284 2.55 7.04 24.33
N ASP A 285 2.49 8.29 23.83
CA ASP A 285 1.44 9.27 24.14
C ASP A 285 0.03 8.73 23.85
N TRP A 286 -0.12 7.93 22.79
CA TRP A 286 -1.40 7.39 22.38
C TRP A 286 -1.83 6.13 23.13
N VAL A 287 -0.95 5.13 23.28
CA VAL A 287 -1.32 3.79 23.78
C VAL A 287 -0.90 3.49 25.21
N GLY A 288 -0.09 4.36 25.81
CA GLY A 288 0.54 4.16 27.12
C GLY A 288 1.85 3.37 27.04
N GLU A 289 2.74 3.62 28.00
CA GLU A 289 4.09 3.05 28.06
C GLU A 289 4.09 1.53 28.26
N GLU A 290 3.14 0.98 29.02
CA GLU A 290 3.00 -0.46 29.30
C GLU A 290 2.69 -1.32 28.05
N ARG A 291 2.40 -0.69 26.91
CA ARG A 291 1.95 -1.38 25.69
C ARG A 291 2.93 -1.29 24.53
N LEU A 292 4.03 -0.54 24.69
CA LEU A 292 5.12 -0.52 23.72
C LEU A 292 6.00 -1.78 23.88
N PRO A 293 6.39 -2.42 22.76
CA PRO A 293 7.29 -3.58 22.76
C PRO A 293 8.76 -3.18 22.97
#